data_AF-A0A3D1G978-F1
#
_entry.id   AF-A0A3D1G978-F1
#
_cell.length_a   1.000
_cell.length_b   1.000
_cell.length_c   1.000
_cell.angle_alpha   90.00
_cell.angle_beta   90.00
_cell.angle_gamma   90.00
#
_symmetry.space_group_name_H-M   'P 1'
#
loop_
_entity.id
_entity.type
_entity.pdbx_description
1 polymer ?
#
loop_
_entity_poly.entity_id
_entity_poly.type
_entity_poly.pdbx_seq_one_letter_code
_entity_poly.pdbx_strand_id
1 'polypeptide(L)'
;MKSTNKKISKTFGIKLLTVLIISLGLMTACAPPKSPEEVGATDPELLRESVKVLTEVMVNDIFSPPVASRVYVYSSVAAYEAVALNNDDYNSLAGQVHELTEGPKAGENVNLEIAGLHAFLTTGEELIFTTDEISMYRDSLYQDFLDKGLSKKVLNASKEYGQQVADHIISWANKDNYKETRGTQKYVVTDEPGRWVPTPPQYMDAIEPNWDKIRTMVLESPDQFKPVPPVPFSMEKGSEFYKQVMAVYDAVEKAESEHIAIAKFWDCNPFATRVKGHFMFAIKKITPGGHWMGITSIVTRDNEDDFAKTAAAYAETSIALFDAFISSWDEK
;
A
#
# COMPACT_ATOMS: atom_id res chain seq x y z
N MET A 1 -9.26 -4.44 96.83
CA MET A 1 -9.28 -3.44 95.75
C MET A 1 -7.95 -3.45 95.00
N LYS A 2 -7.87 -4.09 93.83
CA LYS A 2 -6.76 -3.91 92.89
C LYS A 2 -7.35 -3.88 91.48
N SER A 3 -7.44 -2.69 90.88
CA SER A 3 -7.85 -2.50 89.49
C SER A 3 -6.65 -2.76 88.58
N THR A 4 -6.77 -3.69 87.65
CA THR A 4 -5.76 -3.90 86.59
C THR A 4 -6.36 -3.41 85.27
N ASN A 5 -5.87 -2.25 84.83
CA ASN A 5 -6.25 -1.57 83.62
C ASN A 5 -5.64 -2.30 82.41
N LYS A 6 -6.47 -2.92 81.57
CA LYS A 6 -6.05 -3.60 80.34
C LYS A 6 -5.93 -2.55 79.22
N LYS A 7 -4.74 -1.94 79.08
CA LYS A 7 -4.36 -1.17 77.87
C LYS A 7 -4.20 -2.15 76.71
N ILE A 8 -5.30 -2.52 76.06
CA ILE A 8 -5.26 -3.13 74.72
C ILE A 8 -4.78 -2.03 73.77
N SER A 9 -3.63 -2.25 73.14
CA SER A 9 -2.89 -1.23 72.40
C SER A 9 -3.68 -0.78 71.16
N LYS A 10 -4.05 0.51 71.12
CA LYS A 10 -4.60 1.18 69.93
C LYS A 10 -3.74 0.97 68.68
N THR A 11 -2.45 0.68 68.86
CA THR A 11 -1.46 0.43 67.81
C THR A 11 -1.71 -0.86 67.00
N PHE A 12 -2.36 -1.88 67.58
CA PHE A 12 -2.62 -3.14 66.85
C PHE A 12 -3.83 -3.02 65.91
N GLY A 13 -4.88 -2.29 66.34
CA GLY A 13 -6.05 -2.01 65.50
C GLY A 13 -5.73 -1.10 64.31
N ILE A 14 -4.84 -0.12 64.47
CA ILE A 14 -4.39 0.75 63.38
C ILE A 14 -3.60 -0.04 62.33
N LYS A 15 -2.68 -0.92 62.74
CA LYS A 15 -1.90 -1.76 61.80
C LYS A 15 -2.78 -2.73 61.01
N LEU A 16 -3.82 -3.32 61.63
CA LEU A 16 -4.76 -4.21 60.94
C LEU A 16 -5.64 -3.46 59.93
N LEU A 17 -6.05 -2.23 60.27
CA LEU A 17 -6.82 -1.36 59.37
C LEU A 17 -5.98 -0.86 58.18
N THR A 18 -4.69 -0.56 58.39
CA THR A 18 -3.77 -0.18 57.32
C THR A 18 -3.48 -1.33 56.36
N VAL A 19 -3.32 -2.57 56.85
CA VAL A 19 -3.16 -3.76 55.99
C VAL A 19 -4.45 -4.04 55.20
N LEU A 20 -5.63 -3.84 55.80
CA LEU A 20 -6.91 -4.02 55.09
C LEU A 20 -7.15 -2.95 54.00
N ILE A 21 -6.71 -1.70 54.23
CA ILE A 21 -6.81 -0.61 53.24
C ILE A 21 -5.78 -0.80 52.11
N ILE A 22 -4.59 -1.34 52.42
CA ILE A 22 -3.59 -1.70 51.41
C ILE A 22 -4.03 -2.94 50.59
N SER A 23 -4.73 -3.91 51.20
CA SER A 23 -5.29 -5.05 50.46
C SER A 23 -6.57 -4.71 49.68
N LEU A 24 -7.37 -3.73 50.10
CA LEU A 24 -8.50 -3.20 49.32
C LEU A 24 -8.04 -2.28 48.18
N GLY A 25 -6.92 -1.59 48.33
CA GLY A 25 -6.31 -0.76 47.29
C GLY A 25 -5.65 -1.54 46.14
N LEU A 26 -5.46 -2.86 46.30
CA LEU A 26 -4.95 -3.76 45.25
C LEU A 26 -6.06 -4.38 44.38
N MET A 27 -7.33 -4.12 44.68
CA MET A 27 -8.48 -4.67 43.95
C MET A 27 -9.16 -3.66 43.01
N THR A 28 -8.65 -2.43 42.92
CA THR A 28 -9.19 -1.40 42.01
C THR A 28 -8.18 -1.08 40.91
N ALA A 29 -8.63 -1.31 39.67
CA ALA A 29 -8.07 -0.83 38.40
C ALA A 29 -7.24 -1.83 37.57
N CYS A 30 -7.85 -2.96 37.20
CA CYS A 30 -7.75 -3.42 35.82
C CYS A 30 -9.17 -3.65 35.32
N ALA A 31 -9.73 -2.70 34.57
CA ALA A 31 -10.85 -3.04 33.70
C ALA A 31 -10.39 -4.19 32.78
N PRO A 32 -11.27 -5.17 32.46
CA PRO A 32 -10.91 -6.21 31.51
C PRO A 32 -10.46 -5.56 30.19
N PRO A 33 -9.44 -6.11 29.50
CA PRO A 33 -9.02 -5.58 28.22
C PRO A 33 -10.19 -5.53 27.26
N LYS A 34 -10.26 -4.46 26.47
CA LYS A 34 -11.28 -4.34 25.42
C LYS A 34 -10.94 -5.24 24.24
N SER A 35 -11.97 -5.71 23.56
CA SER A 35 -11.87 -6.44 22.29
C SER A 35 -11.29 -5.55 21.17
N PRO A 36 -10.73 -6.15 20.10
CA PRO A 36 -10.29 -5.41 18.92
C PRO A 36 -11.39 -4.50 18.32
N GLU A 37 -12.63 -4.96 18.30
CA GLU A 37 -13.78 -4.22 17.79
C GLU A 37 -14.08 -2.98 18.65
N GLU A 38 -14.05 -3.12 19.97
CA GLU A 38 -14.30 -2.01 20.92
C GLU A 38 -13.23 -0.91 20.89
N VAL A 39 -12.02 -1.22 20.43
CA VAL A 39 -10.95 -0.22 20.23
C VAL A 39 -10.90 0.30 18.78
N GLY A 40 -11.76 -0.20 17.90
CA GLY A 40 -11.81 0.17 16.49
C GLY A 40 -10.68 -0.43 15.64
N ALA A 41 -10.00 -1.47 16.11
CA ALA A 41 -8.89 -2.10 15.38
C ALA A 41 -9.33 -2.95 14.18
N THR A 42 -10.64 -3.21 14.06
CA THR A 42 -11.25 -3.92 12.93
C THR A 42 -11.87 -2.97 11.90
N ASP A 43 -11.70 -1.64 12.07
CA ASP A 43 -12.26 -0.65 11.15
C ASP A 43 -11.54 -0.71 9.78
N PRO A 44 -12.26 -0.98 8.67
CA PRO A 44 -11.68 -1.02 7.33
C PRO A 44 -11.03 0.31 6.90
N GLU A 45 -11.41 1.43 7.52
CA GLU A 45 -10.80 2.73 7.28
C GLU A 45 -9.30 2.76 7.62
N LEU A 46 -8.86 1.91 8.56
CA LEU A 46 -7.44 1.79 8.90
C LEU A 46 -6.60 1.31 7.70
N LEU A 47 -7.13 0.37 6.92
CA LEU A 47 -6.43 -0.13 5.72
C LEU A 47 -6.51 0.91 4.60
N ARG A 48 -7.65 1.57 4.43
CA ARG A 48 -7.82 2.66 3.45
C ARG A 48 -6.84 3.80 3.70
N GLU A 49 -6.68 4.23 4.95
CA GLU A 49 -5.73 5.28 5.31
C GLU A 49 -4.28 4.79 5.19
N SER A 50 -3.99 3.53 5.50
CA SER A 50 -2.66 2.92 5.28
C SER A 50 -2.25 2.97 3.79
N VAL A 51 -3.17 2.65 2.88
CA VAL A 51 -2.96 2.79 1.42
C VAL A 51 -2.72 4.25 1.04
N LYS A 52 -3.46 5.19 1.64
CA LYS A 52 -3.28 6.62 1.40
C LYS A 52 -1.92 7.12 1.88
N VAL A 53 -1.48 6.78 3.09
CA VAL A 53 -0.15 7.14 3.61
C VAL A 53 0.95 6.59 2.70
N LEU A 54 0.85 5.31 2.29
CA LEU A 54 1.82 4.72 1.36
C LEU A 54 1.83 5.45 0.00
N THR A 55 0.67 5.89 -0.49
CA THR A 55 0.55 6.70 -1.70
C THR A 55 1.25 8.04 -1.56
N GLU A 56 1.03 8.74 -0.44
CA GLU A 56 1.63 10.06 -0.16
C GLU A 56 3.16 9.98 -0.10
N VAL A 57 3.69 8.92 0.51
CA VAL A 57 5.13 8.68 0.54
C VAL A 57 5.69 8.41 -0.87
N MET A 58 5.03 7.58 -1.68
CA MET A 58 5.46 7.34 -3.07
C MET A 58 5.43 8.60 -3.94
N VAL A 59 4.50 9.52 -3.68
CA VAL A 59 4.48 10.85 -4.32
C VAL A 59 5.67 11.69 -3.90
N ASN A 60 6.03 11.66 -2.62
CA ASN A 60 7.19 12.38 -2.09
C ASN A 60 8.51 11.82 -2.64
N ASP A 61 8.59 10.50 -2.78
CA ASP A 61 9.75 9.76 -3.28
C ASP A 61 9.83 9.71 -4.83
N ILE A 62 8.82 10.24 -5.53
CA ILE A 62 8.77 10.36 -7.00
C ILE A 62 8.86 8.98 -7.68
N PHE A 63 8.05 8.03 -7.20
CA PHE A 63 7.93 6.72 -7.85
C PHE A 63 7.32 6.83 -9.24
N SER A 64 7.89 6.08 -10.20
CA SER A 64 7.30 5.96 -11.53
C SER A 64 6.01 5.12 -11.50
N PRO A 65 5.08 5.27 -12.45
CA PRO A 65 3.85 4.49 -12.50
C PRO A 65 4.03 2.96 -12.36
N PRO A 66 4.89 2.28 -13.16
CA PRO A 66 5.10 0.85 -13.03
C PRO A 66 5.69 0.46 -11.66
N VAL A 67 6.67 1.20 -11.15
CA VAL A 67 7.28 0.87 -9.84
C VAL A 67 6.30 1.10 -8.69
N ALA A 68 5.46 2.15 -8.75
CA ALA A 68 4.41 2.36 -7.75
C ALA A 68 3.39 1.20 -7.73
N SER A 69 3.04 0.64 -8.90
CA SER A 69 2.16 -0.53 -8.95
C SER A 69 2.75 -1.77 -8.26
N ARG A 70 4.08 -1.93 -8.33
CA ARG A 70 4.83 -2.97 -7.59
C ARG A 70 4.70 -2.83 -6.08
N VAL A 71 4.79 -1.60 -5.57
CA VAL A 71 4.65 -1.34 -4.13
C VAL A 71 3.23 -1.69 -3.68
N TYR A 72 2.20 -1.24 -4.41
CA TYR A 72 0.81 -1.56 -4.07
C TYR A 72 0.53 -3.06 -4.04
N VAL A 73 0.93 -3.81 -5.08
CA VAL A 73 0.55 -5.22 -5.20
C VAL A 73 1.12 -6.06 -4.07
N TYR A 74 2.40 -5.90 -3.72
CA TYR A 74 2.99 -6.69 -2.63
C TYR A 74 2.41 -6.30 -1.27
N SER A 75 2.24 -5.01 -0.98
CA SER A 75 1.64 -4.57 0.27
C SER A 75 0.19 -5.04 0.42
N SER A 76 -0.62 -4.93 -0.64
CA SER A 76 -2.01 -5.37 -0.64
C SER A 76 -2.15 -6.89 -0.54
N VAL A 77 -1.31 -7.67 -1.24
CA VAL A 77 -1.28 -9.14 -1.09
C VAL A 77 -0.88 -9.53 0.33
N ALA A 78 0.06 -8.82 0.97
CA ALA A 78 0.42 -9.09 2.37
C ALA A 78 -0.76 -8.87 3.34
N ALA A 79 -1.52 -7.79 3.15
CA ALA A 79 -2.73 -7.55 3.94
C ALA A 79 -3.77 -8.65 3.75
N TYR A 80 -4.00 -9.04 2.49
CA TYR A 80 -4.96 -10.06 2.12
C TYR A 80 -4.59 -11.45 2.67
N GLU A 81 -3.35 -11.90 2.47
CA GLU A 81 -2.90 -13.22 2.93
C GLU A 81 -2.95 -13.36 4.45
N ALA A 82 -2.69 -12.28 5.20
CA ALA A 82 -2.82 -12.28 6.65
C ALA A 82 -4.26 -12.57 7.11
N VAL A 83 -5.26 -12.18 6.32
CA VAL A 83 -6.68 -12.43 6.62
C VAL A 83 -7.15 -13.75 6.02
N ALA A 84 -6.89 -14.00 4.74
CA ALA A 84 -7.44 -15.13 3.98
C ALA A 84 -7.00 -16.50 4.51
N LEU A 85 -5.77 -16.65 5.01
CA LEU A 85 -5.29 -17.94 5.53
C LEU A 85 -6.03 -18.43 6.79
N ASN A 86 -6.83 -17.57 7.42
CA ASN A 86 -7.58 -17.86 8.64
C ASN A 86 -9.05 -17.40 8.53
N ASN A 87 -9.57 -17.22 7.31
CA ASN A 87 -10.94 -16.84 7.03
C ASN A 87 -11.56 -17.78 5.99
N ASP A 88 -12.60 -18.53 6.38
CA ASP A 88 -13.24 -19.54 5.54
C ASP A 88 -13.93 -18.97 4.29
N ASP A 89 -14.20 -17.66 4.26
CA ASP A 89 -14.84 -16.97 3.13
C ASP A 89 -13.86 -16.58 2.01
N TYR A 90 -12.53 -16.62 2.28
CA TYR A 90 -11.50 -16.17 1.35
C TYR A 90 -10.42 -17.23 1.13
N ASN A 91 -10.09 -17.49 -0.13
CA ASN A 91 -9.02 -18.41 -0.49
C ASN A 91 -7.67 -17.68 -0.54
N SER A 92 -6.61 -18.27 0.02
CA SER A 92 -5.25 -17.77 -0.20
C SER A 92 -4.91 -17.69 -1.69
N LEU A 93 -4.16 -16.67 -2.08
CA LEU A 93 -3.61 -16.48 -3.42
C LEU A 93 -2.45 -17.44 -3.74
N ALA A 94 -1.97 -18.20 -2.74
CA ALA A 94 -0.94 -19.21 -2.95
C ALA A 94 -1.38 -20.22 -4.02
N GLY A 95 -0.52 -20.43 -5.02
CA GLY A 95 -0.82 -21.27 -6.18
C GLY A 95 -1.80 -20.68 -7.19
N GLN A 96 -2.37 -19.50 -6.95
CA GLN A 96 -3.20 -18.76 -7.91
C GLN A 96 -2.41 -17.67 -8.62
N VAL A 97 -1.53 -16.97 -7.89
CA VAL A 97 -0.54 -16.05 -8.47
C VAL A 97 0.83 -16.73 -8.58
N HIS A 98 1.60 -16.34 -9.58
CA HIS A 98 2.87 -16.96 -9.92
C HIS A 98 3.84 -17.00 -8.73
N GLU A 99 4.32 -18.22 -8.45
CA GLU A 99 5.37 -18.52 -7.46
C GLU A 99 5.06 -18.16 -5.99
N LEU A 100 3.84 -17.69 -5.68
CA LEU A 100 3.42 -17.50 -4.29
C LEU A 100 3.11 -18.86 -3.68
N THR A 101 3.80 -19.18 -2.60
CA THR A 101 3.55 -20.39 -1.80
C THR A 101 2.72 -20.07 -0.57
N GLU A 102 2.14 -21.10 0.05
CA GLU A 102 1.39 -20.94 1.30
C GLU A 102 2.22 -20.22 2.37
N GLY A 103 1.61 -19.24 3.02
CA GLY A 103 2.20 -18.46 4.09
C GLY A 103 2.00 -19.07 5.49
N PRO A 104 2.46 -18.38 6.54
CA PRO A 104 2.26 -18.80 7.92
C PRO A 104 0.77 -18.73 8.31
N LYS A 105 0.32 -19.66 9.17
CA LYS A 105 -1.02 -19.64 9.77
C LYS A 105 -1.01 -18.86 11.09
N ALA A 106 -2.15 -18.27 11.45
CA ALA A 106 -2.25 -17.50 12.68
C ALA A 106 -2.14 -18.42 13.91
N GLY A 107 -1.45 -17.92 14.93
CA GLY A 107 -1.43 -18.52 16.26
C GLY A 107 -2.62 -18.09 17.12
N GLU A 108 -2.60 -18.46 18.40
CA GLU A 108 -3.63 -18.04 19.34
C GLU A 108 -3.56 -16.53 19.66
N ASN A 109 -4.72 -15.93 19.96
CA ASN A 109 -4.85 -14.52 20.37
C ASN A 109 -4.47 -13.49 19.29
N VAL A 110 -4.34 -13.93 18.03
CA VAL A 110 -4.15 -13.06 16.87
C VAL A 110 -5.49 -12.42 16.51
N ASN A 111 -5.47 -11.12 16.25
CA ASN A 111 -6.51 -10.43 15.50
C ASN A 111 -6.00 -10.23 14.06
N LEU A 112 -6.78 -10.69 13.08
CA LEU A 112 -6.34 -10.77 11.68
C LEU A 112 -6.26 -9.39 11.02
N GLU A 113 -7.11 -8.45 11.43
CA GLU A 113 -7.13 -7.09 10.90
C GLU A 113 -5.88 -6.30 11.32
N ILE A 114 -5.50 -6.37 12.60
CA ILE A 114 -4.23 -5.80 13.09
C ILE A 114 -3.04 -6.46 12.38
N ALA A 115 -3.09 -7.79 12.20
CA ALA A 115 -2.03 -8.50 11.49
C ALA A 115 -1.94 -8.08 10.02
N GLY A 116 -3.06 -7.90 9.33
CA GLY A 116 -3.13 -7.42 7.95
C GLY A 116 -2.64 -5.99 7.80
N LEU A 117 -2.98 -5.09 8.73
CA LEU A 117 -2.42 -3.72 8.77
C LEU A 117 -0.91 -3.75 8.97
N HIS A 118 -0.42 -4.56 9.91
CA HIS A 118 1.00 -4.74 10.12
C HIS A 118 1.68 -5.26 8.86
N ALA A 119 1.14 -6.31 8.24
CA ALA A 119 1.69 -6.93 7.04
C ALA A 119 1.75 -5.94 5.86
N PHE A 120 0.68 -5.17 5.64
CA PHE A 120 0.61 -4.11 4.64
C PHE A 120 1.71 -3.06 4.84
N LEU A 121 1.76 -2.46 6.03
CA LEU A 121 2.65 -1.34 6.33
C LEU A 121 4.11 -1.78 6.32
N THR A 122 4.42 -2.94 6.91
CA THR A 122 5.79 -3.47 6.93
C THR A 122 6.26 -3.86 5.53
N THR A 123 5.40 -4.46 4.70
CA THR A 123 5.76 -4.76 3.30
C THR A 123 5.93 -3.49 2.48
N GLY A 124 5.06 -2.48 2.67
CA GLY A 124 5.18 -1.20 1.99
C GLY A 124 6.44 -0.43 2.36
N GLU A 125 6.78 -0.42 3.65
CA GLU A 125 8.00 0.21 4.19
C GLU A 125 9.28 -0.34 3.55
N GLU A 126 9.37 -1.66 3.34
CA GLU A 126 10.53 -2.30 2.71
C GLU A 126 10.71 -1.94 1.23
N LEU A 127 9.63 -1.48 0.55
CA LEU A 127 9.61 -1.26 -0.89
C LEU A 127 9.73 0.21 -1.30
N ILE A 128 9.85 1.12 -0.34
CA ILE A 128 9.97 2.59 -0.53
C ILE A 128 11.33 3.11 -0.05
N PHE A 129 11.61 4.40 -0.27
CA PHE A 129 12.87 5.01 0.19
C PHE A 129 12.71 5.72 1.54
N THR A 130 11.62 6.49 1.71
CA THR A 130 11.34 7.22 2.94
C THR A 130 10.49 6.37 3.89
N THR A 131 11.10 5.79 4.93
CA THR A 131 10.43 4.82 5.82
C THR A 131 9.86 5.42 7.11
N ASP A 132 10.38 6.57 7.54
CA ASP A 132 10.02 7.19 8.83
C ASP A 132 8.52 7.51 8.92
N GLU A 133 7.91 7.97 7.84
CA GLU A 133 6.48 8.31 7.81
C GLU A 133 5.58 7.07 8.03
N ILE A 134 5.95 5.94 7.42
CA ILE A 134 5.24 4.66 7.59
C ILE A 134 5.43 4.11 8.99
N SER A 135 6.66 4.10 9.51
CA SER A 135 6.94 3.59 10.85
C SER A 135 6.25 4.41 11.94
N MET A 136 6.27 5.75 11.83
CA MET A 136 5.59 6.66 12.75
C MET A 136 4.06 6.46 12.71
N TYR A 137 3.47 6.36 11.52
CA TYR A 137 2.04 6.09 11.38
C TYR A 137 1.67 4.75 12.02
N ARG A 138 2.41 3.69 11.70
CA ARG A 138 2.21 2.34 12.25
C ARG A 138 2.29 2.32 13.78
N ASP A 139 3.30 2.97 14.36
CA ASP A 139 3.47 3.04 15.81
C ASP A 139 2.36 3.87 16.48
N SER A 140 1.84 4.90 15.81
CA SER A 140 0.71 5.68 16.30
C SER A 140 -0.57 4.85 16.39
N LEU A 141 -0.84 3.96 15.42
CA LEU A 141 -1.98 3.04 15.46
C LEU A 141 -1.88 2.09 16.66
N TYR A 142 -0.70 1.52 16.89
CA TYR A 142 -0.47 0.63 18.02
C TYR A 142 -0.67 1.33 19.36
N GLN A 143 -0.16 2.55 19.49
CA GLN A 143 -0.34 3.33 20.71
C GLN A 143 -1.81 3.67 20.94
N ASP A 144 -2.54 4.06 19.89
CA ASP A 144 -3.98 4.35 19.97
C ASP A 144 -4.79 3.13 20.42
N PHE A 145 -4.53 1.93 19.88
CA PHE A 145 -5.20 0.71 20.32
C PHE A 145 -4.93 0.40 21.80
N LEU A 146 -3.68 0.56 22.25
CA LEU A 146 -3.31 0.36 23.66
C LEU A 146 -4.00 1.37 24.58
N ASP A 147 -4.02 2.64 24.18
CA ASP A 147 -4.65 3.73 24.95
C ASP A 147 -6.17 3.55 25.05
N LYS A 148 -6.80 2.97 24.01
CA LYS A 148 -8.22 2.60 24.01
C LYS A 148 -8.54 1.35 24.83
N GLY A 149 -7.53 0.58 25.24
CA GLY A 149 -7.65 -0.54 26.18
C GLY A 149 -7.41 -1.92 25.60
N LEU A 150 -6.81 -2.04 24.40
CA LEU A 150 -6.45 -3.33 23.80
C LEU A 150 -5.37 -4.02 24.65
N SER A 151 -5.47 -5.35 24.80
CA SER A 151 -4.43 -6.08 25.51
C SER A 151 -3.11 -6.10 24.73
N LYS A 152 -1.99 -5.89 25.42
CA LYS A 152 -0.64 -6.08 24.83
C LYS A 152 -0.43 -7.49 24.28
N LYS A 153 -1.08 -8.50 24.88
CA LYS A 153 -1.00 -9.90 24.42
C LYS A 153 -1.55 -10.04 23.00
N VAL A 154 -2.76 -9.52 22.74
CA VAL A 154 -3.39 -9.55 21.42
C VAL A 154 -2.61 -8.72 20.42
N LEU A 155 -2.21 -7.49 20.79
CA LEU A 155 -1.44 -6.63 19.90
C LEU A 155 -0.11 -7.27 19.49
N ASN A 156 0.65 -7.83 20.44
CA ASN A 156 1.93 -8.45 20.15
C ASN A 156 1.78 -9.72 19.30
N ALA A 157 0.81 -10.59 19.61
CA ALA A 157 0.54 -11.78 18.81
C ALA A 157 0.15 -11.41 17.36
N SER A 158 -0.68 -10.38 17.20
CA SER A 158 -1.12 -9.90 15.88
C SER A 158 0.02 -9.29 15.08
N LYS A 159 0.88 -8.49 15.71
CA LYS A 159 2.09 -7.94 15.09
C LYS A 159 3.09 -9.03 14.71
N GLU A 160 3.32 -10.01 15.58
CA GLU A 160 4.23 -11.11 15.30
C GLU A 160 3.73 -11.93 14.11
N TYR A 161 2.43 -12.22 14.05
CA TYR A 161 1.85 -12.90 12.90
C TYR A 161 1.95 -12.06 11.62
N GLY A 162 1.56 -10.78 11.67
CA GLY A 162 1.66 -9.87 10.55
C GLY A 162 3.10 -9.69 10.04
N GLN A 163 4.09 -9.70 10.92
CA GLN A 163 5.50 -9.67 10.56
C GLN A 163 5.91 -10.94 9.79
N GLN A 164 5.49 -12.13 10.24
CA GLN A 164 5.77 -13.38 9.52
C GLN A 164 5.17 -13.37 8.11
N VAL A 165 3.95 -12.83 7.96
CA VAL A 165 3.32 -12.67 6.64
C VAL A 165 4.10 -11.66 5.79
N ALA A 166 4.48 -10.51 6.34
CA ALA A 166 5.29 -9.52 5.63
C ALA A 166 6.61 -10.12 5.14
N ASP A 167 7.35 -10.82 6.02
CA ASP A 167 8.63 -11.45 5.67
C ASP A 167 8.47 -12.47 4.54
N HIS A 168 7.38 -13.24 4.56
CA HIS A 168 7.03 -14.19 3.50
C HIS A 168 6.80 -13.49 2.15
N ILE A 169 5.99 -12.43 2.14
CA ILE A 169 5.67 -11.67 0.93
C ILE A 169 6.88 -10.89 0.41
N ILE A 170 7.68 -10.28 1.28
CA ILE A 170 8.94 -9.61 0.91
C ILE A 170 9.92 -10.61 0.28
N SER A 171 10.03 -11.82 0.84
CA SER A 171 10.86 -12.90 0.27
C SER A 171 10.40 -13.30 -1.14
N TRP A 172 9.08 -13.38 -1.35
CA TRP A 172 8.49 -13.64 -2.67
C TRP A 172 8.67 -12.47 -3.65
N ALA A 173 8.54 -11.23 -3.17
CA ALA A 173 8.77 -10.01 -3.94
C ALA A 173 10.23 -9.86 -4.38
N ASN A 174 11.18 -10.27 -3.55
CA ASN A 174 12.61 -10.20 -3.84
C ASN A 174 13.08 -11.14 -4.98
N LYS A 175 12.19 -12.00 -5.49
CA LYS A 175 12.47 -12.96 -6.57
C LYS A 175 11.77 -12.60 -7.88
N ASP A 176 11.18 -11.41 -7.97
CA ASP A 176 10.36 -10.99 -9.13
C ASP A 176 11.15 -10.34 -10.28
N ASN A 177 12.47 -10.47 -10.25
CA ASN A 177 13.41 -9.89 -11.22
C ASN A 177 13.56 -8.34 -11.14
N TYR A 178 12.94 -7.66 -10.18
CA TYR A 178 13.04 -6.19 -10.06
C TYR A 178 14.47 -5.70 -9.80
N LYS A 179 15.24 -6.38 -8.93
CA LYS A 179 16.61 -5.97 -8.59
C LYS A 179 17.55 -6.14 -9.78
N GLU A 180 17.37 -7.21 -10.53
CA GLU A 180 18.13 -7.57 -11.72
C GLU A 180 17.91 -6.54 -12.83
N THR A 181 16.65 -6.08 -13.03
CA THR A 181 16.35 -5.04 -14.04
C THR A 181 17.05 -3.71 -13.76
N ARG A 182 17.42 -3.38 -12.51
CA ARG A 182 18.12 -2.13 -12.18
C ARG A 182 19.51 -2.03 -12.83
N GLY A 183 20.13 -3.17 -13.15
CA GLY A 183 21.43 -3.24 -13.83
C GLY A 183 21.35 -3.43 -15.34
N THR A 184 20.16 -3.47 -15.93
CA THR A 184 19.97 -3.75 -17.36
C THR A 184 20.21 -2.52 -18.24
N GLN A 185 20.39 -2.76 -19.54
CA GLN A 185 20.65 -1.70 -20.51
C GLN A 185 19.44 -0.75 -20.59
N LYS A 186 19.73 0.55 -20.58
CA LYS A 186 18.75 1.60 -20.83
C LYS A 186 18.31 1.64 -22.29
N TYR A 187 17.15 2.23 -22.54
CA TYR A 187 16.71 2.54 -23.90
C TYR A 187 17.74 3.43 -24.61
N VAL A 188 18.13 3.04 -25.83
CA VAL A 188 19.08 3.78 -26.65
C VAL A 188 18.31 4.64 -27.64
N VAL A 189 18.51 5.95 -27.55
CA VAL A 189 17.97 6.93 -28.50
C VAL A 189 18.78 6.88 -29.79
N THR A 190 18.10 6.84 -30.92
CA THR A 190 18.72 6.80 -32.26
C THR A 190 18.03 7.79 -33.19
N ASP A 191 18.69 8.15 -34.30
CA ASP A 191 18.13 9.07 -35.31
C ASP A 191 17.12 8.40 -36.28
N GLU A 192 16.71 7.16 -36.01
CA GLU A 192 15.72 6.43 -36.80
C GLU A 192 14.34 7.12 -36.73
N PRO A 193 13.74 7.51 -37.87
CA PRO A 193 12.43 8.14 -37.89
C PRO A 193 11.34 7.26 -37.28
N GLY A 194 10.48 7.85 -36.45
CA GLY A 194 9.37 7.16 -35.78
C GLY A 194 9.74 6.49 -34.45
N ARG A 195 11.03 6.42 -34.11
CA ARG A 195 11.47 5.92 -32.81
C ARG A 195 11.25 6.97 -31.71
N TRP A 196 10.92 6.54 -30.50
CA TRP A 196 10.72 7.45 -29.36
C TRP A 196 12.03 8.19 -29.03
N VAL A 197 11.90 9.48 -28.75
CA VAL A 197 12.97 10.36 -28.28
C VAL A 197 12.52 11.09 -27.02
N PRO A 198 13.44 11.45 -26.11
CA PRO A 198 13.11 12.27 -24.95
C PRO A 198 12.46 13.60 -25.34
N THR A 199 11.46 14.02 -24.57
CA THR A 199 10.66 15.22 -24.86
C THR A 199 11.00 16.39 -23.91
N PRO A 200 10.84 17.65 -24.35
CA PRO A 200 11.00 18.81 -23.47
C PRO A 200 9.95 18.81 -22.33
N PRO A 201 10.21 19.56 -21.24
CA PRO A 201 11.42 20.36 -21.00
C PRO A 201 12.63 19.59 -20.46
N GLN A 202 12.45 18.40 -19.87
CA GLN A 202 13.52 17.71 -19.14
C GLN A 202 14.36 16.75 -19.99
N TYR A 203 13.84 16.26 -21.13
CA TYR A 203 14.52 15.26 -21.95
C TYR A 203 14.98 14.03 -21.13
N MET A 204 14.09 13.54 -20.25
CA MET A 204 14.37 12.38 -19.40
C MET A 204 14.56 11.10 -20.21
N ASP A 205 15.40 10.21 -19.69
CA ASP A 205 15.53 8.83 -20.19
C ASP A 205 14.16 8.11 -20.16
N ALA A 206 13.98 7.12 -21.03
CA ALA A 206 12.80 6.27 -21.01
C ALA A 206 12.64 5.60 -19.65
N ILE A 207 11.41 5.61 -19.13
CA ILE A 207 11.07 5.07 -17.82
C ILE A 207 10.88 3.56 -17.91
N GLU A 208 11.67 2.82 -17.14
CA GLU A 208 11.56 1.37 -16.98
C GLU A 208 11.52 0.57 -18.30
N PRO A 209 12.51 0.72 -19.21
CA PRO A 209 12.48 0.08 -20.54
C PRO A 209 12.63 -1.45 -20.54
N ASN A 210 12.66 -2.07 -19.35
CA ASN A 210 12.79 -3.51 -19.16
C ASN A 210 11.72 -4.03 -18.19
N TRP A 211 10.59 -3.32 -18.06
CA TRP A 211 9.51 -3.68 -17.13
C TRP A 211 8.77 -4.95 -17.54
N ASP A 212 8.82 -5.30 -18.82
CA ASP A 212 8.39 -6.58 -19.38
C ASP A 212 9.11 -7.78 -18.73
N LYS A 213 10.30 -7.58 -18.15
CA LYS A 213 11.09 -8.66 -17.54
C LYS A 213 10.70 -8.96 -16.10
N ILE A 214 9.80 -8.18 -15.50
CA ILE A 214 9.33 -8.40 -14.14
C ILE A 214 8.40 -9.62 -14.13
N ARG A 215 8.47 -10.45 -13.08
CA ARG A 215 7.56 -11.58 -12.92
C ARG A 215 6.11 -11.07 -12.84
N THR A 216 5.26 -11.56 -13.75
CA THR A 216 3.81 -11.33 -13.75
C THR A 216 3.13 -12.00 -12.55
N MET A 217 1.93 -11.55 -12.19
CA MET A 217 1.13 -12.15 -11.12
C MET A 217 0.24 -13.26 -11.65
N VAL A 218 -0.53 -12.98 -12.70
CA VAL A 218 -1.51 -13.90 -13.28
C VAL A 218 -1.35 -14.07 -14.80
N LEU A 219 -0.71 -13.11 -15.48
CA LEU A 219 -0.41 -13.24 -16.90
C LEU A 219 0.57 -14.38 -17.14
N GLU A 220 0.33 -15.24 -18.14
CA GLU A 220 1.24 -16.30 -18.57
C GLU A 220 2.59 -15.73 -19.05
N SER A 221 2.54 -14.59 -19.72
CA SER A 221 3.69 -13.83 -20.21
C SER A 221 3.33 -12.34 -20.36
N PRO A 222 4.33 -11.43 -20.37
CA PRO A 222 4.10 -10.00 -20.58
C PRO A 222 3.31 -9.68 -21.87
N ASP A 223 3.53 -10.46 -22.91
CA ASP A 223 2.94 -10.29 -24.25
C ASP A 223 1.60 -11.04 -24.44
N GLN A 224 1.03 -11.63 -23.38
CA GLN A 224 -0.26 -12.35 -23.47
C GLN A 224 -1.39 -11.49 -24.07
N PHE A 225 -1.35 -10.17 -23.81
CA PHE A 225 -2.31 -9.19 -24.34
C PHE A 225 -1.70 -8.24 -25.39
N LYS A 226 -0.69 -8.69 -26.12
CA LYS A 226 -0.05 -7.90 -27.17
C LYS A 226 -1.07 -7.41 -28.22
N PRO A 227 -1.18 -6.10 -28.46
CA PRO A 227 -2.14 -5.56 -29.40
C PRO A 227 -1.66 -5.72 -30.86
N VAL A 228 -2.52 -5.30 -31.79
CA VAL A 228 -2.07 -5.11 -33.17
C VAL A 228 -1.02 -3.98 -33.22
N PRO A 229 0.02 -4.08 -34.09
CA PRO A 229 1.02 -3.03 -34.20
C PRO A 229 0.42 -1.66 -34.54
N PRO A 230 1.04 -0.55 -34.09
CA PRO A 230 0.60 0.79 -34.45
C PRO A 230 0.72 1.02 -35.97
N VAL A 231 0.01 2.03 -36.46
CA VAL A 231 0.13 2.45 -37.86
C VAL A 231 1.59 2.85 -38.14
N PRO A 232 2.22 2.36 -39.23
CA PRO A 232 3.62 2.68 -39.51
C PRO A 232 3.86 4.18 -39.61
N PHE A 233 4.99 4.64 -39.06
CA PHE A 233 5.38 6.03 -39.11
C PHE A 233 5.43 6.54 -40.56
N SER A 234 4.69 7.61 -40.84
CA SER A 234 4.77 8.33 -42.12
C SER A 234 4.22 9.75 -41.98
N MET A 235 5.04 10.74 -42.34
CA MET A 235 4.64 12.15 -42.41
C MET A 235 4.17 12.57 -43.82
N GLU A 236 3.94 11.61 -44.72
CA GLU A 236 3.30 11.89 -46.00
C GLU A 236 1.85 12.34 -45.76
N LYS A 237 1.47 13.48 -46.36
CA LYS A 237 0.12 14.02 -46.22
C LYS A 237 -0.91 13.00 -46.72
N GLY A 238 -1.87 12.67 -45.86
CA GLY A 238 -2.93 11.70 -46.17
C GLY A 238 -2.60 10.26 -45.79
N SER A 239 -1.37 9.96 -45.34
CA SER A 239 -1.06 8.68 -44.69
C SER A 239 -1.89 8.52 -43.41
N GLU A 240 -2.07 7.28 -42.96
CA GLU A 240 -2.87 7.03 -41.76
C GLU A 240 -2.21 7.58 -40.49
N PHE A 241 -0.88 7.46 -40.38
CA PHE A 241 -0.13 8.07 -39.28
C PHE A 241 -0.27 9.60 -39.29
N TYR A 242 -0.15 10.24 -40.46
CA TYR A 242 -0.32 11.69 -40.58
C TYR A 242 -1.72 12.16 -40.14
N LYS A 243 -2.78 11.41 -40.49
CA LYS A 243 -4.14 11.72 -40.03
C LYS A 243 -4.26 11.64 -38.50
N GLN A 244 -3.65 10.64 -37.87
CA GLN A 244 -3.64 10.54 -36.40
C GLN A 244 -2.88 11.70 -35.75
N VAL A 245 -1.74 12.12 -36.32
CA VAL A 245 -1.01 13.31 -35.86
C VAL A 245 -1.87 14.57 -35.97
N MET A 246 -2.53 14.77 -37.11
CA MET A 246 -3.40 15.93 -37.29
C MET A 246 -4.63 15.89 -36.38
N ALA A 247 -5.17 14.71 -36.07
CA ALA A 247 -6.26 14.58 -35.11
C ALA A 247 -5.84 15.02 -33.70
N VAL A 248 -4.62 14.66 -33.25
CA VAL A 248 -4.08 15.14 -31.96
C VAL A 248 -3.84 16.64 -31.98
N TYR A 249 -3.25 17.18 -33.05
CA TYR A 249 -3.02 18.61 -33.22
C TYR A 249 -4.34 19.41 -33.12
N ASP A 250 -5.34 19.02 -33.91
CA ASP A 250 -6.65 19.65 -33.95
C ASP A 250 -7.39 19.53 -32.60
N ALA A 251 -7.30 18.38 -31.92
CA ALA A 251 -7.93 18.17 -30.62
C ALA A 251 -7.39 19.11 -29.55
N VAL A 252 -6.07 19.39 -29.58
CA VAL A 252 -5.44 20.36 -28.67
C VAL A 252 -5.80 21.79 -29.05
N GLU A 253 -5.78 22.14 -30.35
CA GLU A 253 -6.13 23.48 -30.83
C GLU A 253 -7.58 23.86 -30.49
N LYS A 254 -8.50 22.89 -30.57
CA LYS A 254 -9.94 23.06 -30.36
C LYS A 254 -10.38 22.69 -28.94
N ALA A 255 -9.45 22.46 -28.01
CA ALA A 255 -9.78 21.98 -26.67
C ALA A 255 -10.60 23.01 -25.88
N GLU A 256 -11.80 22.61 -25.46
CA GLU A 256 -12.64 23.38 -24.55
C GLU A 256 -12.20 23.20 -23.09
N SER A 257 -12.73 24.05 -22.20
CA SER A 257 -12.40 24.02 -20.77
C SER A 257 -12.65 22.66 -20.12
N GLU A 258 -13.71 21.95 -20.54
CA GLU A 258 -14.03 20.61 -20.05
C GLU A 258 -12.99 19.58 -20.49
N HIS A 259 -12.58 19.57 -21.75
CA HIS A 259 -11.51 18.68 -22.24
C HIS A 259 -10.21 18.89 -21.46
N ILE A 260 -9.86 20.15 -21.17
CA ILE A 260 -8.69 20.49 -20.37
C ILE A 260 -8.83 20.00 -18.93
N ALA A 261 -10.04 20.09 -18.35
CA ALA A 261 -10.30 19.63 -16.99
C ALA A 261 -10.16 18.10 -16.90
N ILE A 262 -10.74 17.36 -17.85
CA ILE A 262 -10.64 15.89 -17.95
C ILE A 262 -9.17 15.48 -18.11
N ALA A 263 -8.42 16.13 -19.01
CA ALA A 263 -7.00 15.83 -19.20
C ALA A 263 -6.18 16.06 -17.91
N LYS A 264 -6.43 17.17 -17.20
CA LYS A 264 -5.72 17.47 -15.93
C LYS A 264 -6.09 16.50 -14.81
N PHE A 265 -7.33 16.03 -14.77
CA PHE A 265 -7.83 15.08 -13.79
C PHE A 265 -7.12 13.72 -13.93
N TRP A 266 -6.93 13.25 -15.16
CA TRP A 266 -6.30 11.95 -15.45
C TRP A 266 -4.79 11.99 -15.75
N ASP A 267 -4.17 13.18 -15.80
CA ASP A 267 -2.75 13.33 -16.16
C ASP A 267 -1.82 12.48 -15.29
N CYS A 268 -2.05 12.44 -13.96
CA CYS A 268 -1.39 11.51 -13.03
C CYS A 268 0.13 11.31 -13.25
N ASN A 269 0.83 12.36 -13.71
CA ASN A 269 2.22 12.31 -14.10
C ASN A 269 3.12 12.81 -12.94
N PRO A 270 3.86 11.92 -12.25
CA PRO A 270 4.72 12.31 -11.13
C PRO A 270 5.94 13.14 -11.58
N PHE A 271 6.24 13.19 -12.88
CA PHE A 271 7.36 13.94 -13.47
C PHE A 271 6.96 15.32 -13.98
N ALA A 272 5.71 15.73 -13.77
CA ALA A 272 5.21 17.02 -14.23
C ALA A 272 6.00 18.16 -13.58
N THR A 273 6.55 19.04 -14.41
CA THR A 273 7.23 20.26 -13.96
C THR A 273 6.58 21.52 -14.48
N ARG A 274 6.78 22.63 -13.77
CA ARG A 274 6.46 23.99 -14.20
C ARG A 274 7.74 24.78 -14.33
N VAL A 275 7.99 25.30 -15.53
CA VAL A 275 9.11 26.20 -15.79
C VAL A 275 8.63 27.64 -15.67
N LYS A 276 9.27 28.45 -14.82
CA LYS A 276 9.03 29.90 -14.71
C LYS A 276 10.36 30.62 -14.76
N GLY A 277 10.70 31.17 -15.93
CA GLY A 277 12.03 31.73 -16.18
C GLY A 277 13.09 30.63 -16.16
N HIS A 278 14.14 30.78 -15.35
CA HIS A 278 15.20 29.79 -15.15
C HIS A 278 14.91 28.77 -14.03
N PHE A 279 13.75 28.88 -13.36
CA PHE A 279 13.35 27.95 -12.30
C PHE A 279 12.46 26.83 -12.85
N MET A 280 12.73 25.60 -12.44
CA MET A 280 11.86 24.43 -12.65
C MET A 280 11.32 23.96 -11.31
N PHE A 281 9.99 23.85 -11.20
CA PHE A 281 9.28 23.35 -10.01
C PHE A 281 8.64 22.00 -10.33
N ALA A 282 8.87 20.99 -9.51
CA ALA A 282 8.13 19.72 -9.60
C ALA A 282 6.70 19.92 -9.07
N ILE A 283 5.71 19.36 -9.77
CA ILE A 283 4.33 19.27 -9.29
C ILE A 283 4.16 17.89 -8.65
N LYS A 284 3.82 17.84 -7.37
CA LYS A 284 3.47 16.57 -6.71
C LYS A 284 2.15 16.05 -7.28
N LYS A 285 2.17 14.86 -7.88
CA LYS A 285 0.99 14.17 -8.44
C LYS A 285 1.09 12.68 -8.15
N ILE A 286 -0.05 12.05 -7.89
CA ILE A 286 -0.17 10.59 -7.84
C ILE A 286 0.05 9.98 -9.23
N THR A 287 0.43 8.71 -9.28
CA THR A 287 0.46 7.90 -10.50
C THR A 287 -0.95 7.38 -10.86
N PRO A 288 -1.20 6.89 -12.09
CA PRO A 288 -2.48 6.28 -12.43
C PRO A 288 -2.85 5.11 -11.52
N GLY A 289 -1.87 4.28 -11.12
CA GLY A 289 -2.08 3.21 -10.15
C GLY A 289 -2.60 3.76 -8.81
N GLY A 290 -1.98 4.81 -8.27
CA GLY A 290 -2.45 5.47 -7.05
C GLY A 290 -3.87 6.05 -7.16
N HIS A 291 -4.24 6.57 -8.33
CA HIS A 291 -5.61 7.04 -8.57
C HIS A 291 -6.62 5.88 -8.46
N TRP A 292 -6.35 4.75 -9.11
CA TRP A 292 -7.24 3.58 -9.06
C TRP A 292 -7.30 2.93 -7.67
N MET A 293 -6.20 2.94 -6.91
CA MET A 293 -6.23 2.55 -5.48
C MET A 293 -7.11 3.51 -4.65
N GLY A 294 -7.07 4.81 -4.95
CA GLY A 294 -7.99 5.80 -4.36
C GLY A 294 -9.46 5.55 -4.71
N ILE A 295 -9.77 5.22 -5.97
CA ILE A 295 -11.14 4.84 -6.37
C ILE A 295 -11.59 3.57 -5.65
N THR A 296 -10.71 2.58 -5.48
CA THR A 296 -11.01 1.36 -4.70
C THR A 296 -11.37 1.70 -3.26
N SER A 297 -10.67 2.67 -2.65
CA SER A 297 -11.02 3.20 -1.32
C SER A 297 -12.44 3.79 -1.27
N ILE A 298 -12.81 4.57 -2.28
CA ILE A 298 -14.14 5.18 -2.38
C ILE A 298 -15.21 4.09 -2.51
N VAL A 299 -15.03 3.14 -3.44
CA VAL A 299 -16.03 2.09 -3.71
C VAL A 299 -16.22 1.18 -2.50
N THR A 300 -15.13 0.74 -1.86
CA THR A 300 -15.23 -0.10 -0.65
C THR A 300 -15.87 0.65 0.52
N ARG A 301 -15.66 1.97 0.63
CA ARG A 301 -16.34 2.80 1.63
C ARG A 301 -17.83 2.95 1.31
N ASP A 302 -18.19 3.22 0.06
CA ASP A 302 -19.59 3.39 -0.37
C ASP A 302 -20.40 2.11 -0.25
N ASN A 303 -19.76 0.95 -0.41
CA ASN A 303 -20.37 -0.36 -0.22
C ASN A 303 -20.44 -0.81 1.25
N GLU A 304 -19.88 -0.02 2.18
CA GLU A 304 -19.72 -0.40 3.59
C GLU A 304 -18.99 -1.76 3.76
N ASP A 305 -18.00 -2.01 2.89
CA ASP A 305 -17.26 -3.27 2.90
C ASP A 305 -16.43 -3.41 4.19
N ASP A 306 -16.45 -4.60 4.77
CA ASP A 306 -15.63 -4.95 5.93
C ASP A 306 -14.13 -5.03 5.59
N PHE A 307 -13.30 -5.33 6.61
CA PHE A 307 -11.85 -5.29 6.46
C PHE A 307 -11.37 -6.35 5.47
N ALA A 308 -11.89 -7.58 5.58
CA ALA A 308 -11.50 -8.69 4.73
C ALA A 308 -11.84 -8.42 3.25
N LYS A 309 -13.05 -7.91 3.00
CA LYS A 309 -13.50 -7.55 1.65
C LYS A 309 -12.74 -6.36 1.09
N THR A 310 -12.43 -5.37 1.93
CA THR A 310 -11.59 -4.23 1.54
C THR A 310 -10.16 -4.69 1.18
N ALA A 311 -9.57 -5.61 1.96
CA ALA A 311 -8.26 -6.18 1.66
C ALA A 311 -8.27 -6.98 0.35
N ALA A 312 -9.31 -7.79 0.10
CA ALA A 312 -9.50 -8.51 -1.15
C ALA A 312 -9.60 -7.56 -2.35
N ALA A 313 -10.43 -6.51 -2.26
CA ALA A 313 -10.59 -5.52 -3.31
C ALA A 313 -9.26 -4.82 -3.66
N TYR A 314 -8.45 -4.48 -2.66
CA TYR A 314 -7.13 -3.90 -2.87
C TYR A 314 -6.15 -4.90 -3.51
N ALA A 315 -6.12 -6.16 -3.05
CA ALA A 315 -5.24 -7.19 -3.62
C ALA A 315 -5.60 -7.45 -5.09
N GLU A 316 -6.86 -7.69 -5.41
CA GLU A 316 -7.32 -7.95 -6.78
C GLU A 316 -7.06 -6.75 -7.72
N THR A 317 -7.38 -5.54 -7.26
CA THR A 317 -7.14 -4.32 -8.05
C THR A 317 -5.65 -4.10 -8.31
N SER A 318 -4.81 -4.24 -7.29
CA SER A 318 -3.37 -4.03 -7.42
C SER A 318 -2.70 -5.11 -8.26
N ILE A 319 -3.14 -6.37 -8.20
CA ILE A 319 -2.71 -7.46 -9.09
C ILE A 319 -3.02 -7.09 -10.55
N ALA A 320 -4.26 -6.71 -10.84
CA ALA A 320 -4.68 -6.34 -12.18
C ALA A 320 -3.90 -5.12 -12.71
N LEU A 321 -3.69 -4.09 -11.88
CA LEU A 321 -2.91 -2.92 -12.25
C LEU A 321 -1.45 -3.28 -12.54
N PHE A 322 -0.82 -4.08 -11.69
CA PHE A 322 0.58 -4.45 -11.84
C PHE A 322 0.82 -5.22 -13.15
N ASP A 323 -0.02 -6.21 -13.45
CA ASP A 323 0.07 -6.96 -14.69
C ASP A 323 -0.29 -6.11 -15.92
N ALA A 324 -1.23 -5.16 -15.79
CA ALA A 324 -1.52 -4.18 -16.84
C ALA A 324 -0.32 -3.26 -17.11
N PHE A 325 0.43 -2.87 -16.08
CA PHE A 325 1.69 -2.12 -16.26
C PHE A 325 2.75 -2.95 -16.96
N ILE A 326 2.91 -4.24 -16.61
CA ILE A 326 3.83 -5.15 -17.31
C ILE A 326 3.44 -5.28 -18.79
N SER A 327 2.18 -5.61 -19.08
CA SER A 327 1.71 -5.79 -20.46
C SER A 327 1.78 -4.51 -21.29
N SER A 328 1.46 -3.34 -20.70
CA SER A 328 1.54 -2.08 -21.43
C SER A 328 2.98 -1.58 -21.63
N TRP A 329 3.93 -1.98 -20.78
CA TRP A 329 5.34 -1.69 -20.99
C TRP A 329 6.02 -2.68 -21.95
N ASP A 330 5.53 -3.91 -22.10
CA ASP A 330 5.97 -4.84 -23.14
C ASP A 330 5.80 -4.27 -24.56
N GLU A 331 4.68 -3.57 -24.80
CA GLU A 331 4.39 -2.95 -26.09
C GLU A 331 5.06 -1.57 -26.29
N LYS A 332 5.51 -0.89 -25.22
CA LYS A 332 6.05 0.48 -25.28
C LYS A 332 7.55 0.53 -25.60
#